data_AF-A0A2S2N3R1-F1
#
_entry.id   AF-A0A2S2N3R1-F1
#
_cell.length_a   1.000
_cell.length_b   1.000
_cell.length_c   1.000
_cell.angle_alpha   90.00
_cell.angle_beta   90.00
_cell.angle_gamma   90.00
#
_symmetry.space_group_name_H-M   'P 1'
#
loop_
_entity.id
_entity.type
_entity.pdbx_description
1 polymer ?
#
loop_
_entity_poly.entity_id
_entity_poly.type
_entity_poly.pdbx_seq_one_letter_code
_entity_poly.pdbx_strand_id
1 'polypeptide(L)'
;VQHGIEDGHAILRLRVKGVVFHYREGSTRYAYTFPEAQEACARIGASIATPEQLYAAYLGGYEQCDAGWIADQTVRYPIQTPREACYGDMNGVPGVRNYGVVDPGD
;
A
#
# COMPACT_ATOMS: atom_id res chain seq x y z
N VAL A 1 -1.81 -30.63 52.21
CA VAL A 1 -0.82 -30.38 51.13
C VAL A 1 -1.59 -29.81 49.95
N GLN A 2 -1.42 -28.53 49.62
CA GLN A 2 -2.13 -27.91 48.50
C GLN A 2 -1.10 -27.66 47.40
N HIS A 3 -1.17 -28.47 46.34
CA HIS A 3 -0.32 -28.30 45.16
C HIS A 3 -0.83 -27.07 44.41
N GLY A 4 0.00 -26.03 44.34
CA GLY A 4 -0.27 -24.82 43.57
C GLY A 4 -0.28 -25.14 42.07
N ILE A 5 -1.30 -24.64 41.38
CA ILE A 5 -1.38 -24.70 39.92
C ILE A 5 -0.40 -23.64 39.41
N GLU A 6 0.66 -24.05 38.72
CA GLU A 6 1.57 -23.13 38.03
C GLU A 6 0.90 -22.63 36.74
N ASP A 7 0.54 -21.35 36.71
CA ASP A 7 0.02 -20.67 35.52
C ASP A 7 1.15 -20.48 34.50
N GLY A 8 1.36 -21.48 33.65
CA GLY A 8 2.28 -21.41 32.51
C GLY A 8 1.71 -20.50 31.42
N HIS A 9 2.26 -19.30 31.27
CA HIS A 9 1.99 -18.45 30.11
C HIS A 9 3.18 -18.45 29.16
N ALA A 10 2.91 -18.61 27.86
CA ALA A 10 3.91 -18.49 26.81
C ALA A 10 3.82 -17.09 26.18
N ILE A 11 4.96 -16.38 26.11
CA ILE A 11 5.04 -15.11 25.40
C ILE A 11 5.29 -15.40 23.92
N LEU A 12 4.27 -15.21 23.07
CA LEU A 12 4.42 -15.30 21.62
C LEU A 12 4.83 -13.94 21.05
N ARG A 13 5.97 -13.88 20.35
CA ARG A 13 6.35 -12.68 19.58
C ARG A 13 5.63 -12.67 18.24
N LEU A 14 4.49 -11.98 18.18
CA LEU A 14 3.81 -11.69 16.93
C LEU A 14 4.47 -10.49 16.24
N ARG A 15 4.94 -10.67 15.00
CA ARG A 15 5.36 -9.56 14.14
C ARG A 15 4.20 -9.23 13.21
N VAL A 16 3.43 -8.19 13.55
CA VAL A 16 2.39 -7.68 12.65
C VAL A 16 3.09 -6.99 11.48
N LYS A 17 2.92 -7.52 10.27
CA LYS A 17 3.28 -6.80 9.05
C LYS A 17 2.18 -5.76 8.82
N GLY A 18 2.55 -4.48 8.69
CA GLY A 18 1.60 -3.40 8.46
C GLY A 18 0.75 -3.62 7.20
N VAL A 19 -0.27 -2.78 7.01
CA VAL A 19 -1.14 -2.82 5.83
C VAL A 19 -0.73 -1.75 4.82
N VAL A 20 -0.89 -2.05 3.54
CA VAL A 20 -0.84 -1.04 2.47
C VAL A 20 -2.25 -0.55 2.23
N PHE A 21 -2.42 0.77 2.13
CA PHE A 21 -3.70 1.41 1.86
C PHE A 21 -3.50 2.59 0.92
N HIS A 22 -4.57 2.99 0.26
CA HIS A 22 -4.60 4.20 -0.56
C HIS A 22 -4.93 5.41 0.31
N TYR A 23 -4.19 6.49 0.16
CA TYR A 23 -4.43 7.73 0.90
C TYR A 23 -4.81 8.87 -0.03
N ARG A 24 -5.84 9.64 0.36
CA ARG A 24 -6.32 10.85 -0.34
C ARG A 24 -6.79 11.86 0.69
N GLU A 25 -6.56 13.13 0.43
CA GLU A 25 -7.13 14.22 1.21
C GLU A 25 -8.41 14.73 0.54
N GLY A 26 -9.54 14.50 1.20
CA GLY A 26 -10.85 14.84 0.69
C GLY A 26 -11.24 14.07 -0.58
N SER A 27 -11.97 14.73 -1.48
CA SER A 27 -12.51 14.14 -2.71
C SER A 27 -11.66 14.37 -3.97
N THR A 28 -10.61 15.19 -3.89
CA THR A 28 -9.76 15.54 -5.04
C THR A 28 -8.92 14.33 -5.46
N ARG A 29 -8.80 14.08 -6.77
CA ARG A 29 -7.91 13.06 -7.34
C ARG A 29 -6.59 13.71 -7.72
N TYR A 30 -5.49 12.96 -7.57
CA TYR A 30 -4.16 13.35 -8.06
C TYR A 30 -3.73 14.75 -7.56
N ALA A 31 -3.88 14.97 -6.25
CA ALA A 31 -3.71 16.28 -5.62
C ALA A 31 -2.34 16.47 -4.96
N TYR A 32 -1.46 15.47 -5.03
CA TYR A 32 -0.16 15.47 -4.36
C TYR A 32 0.94 15.30 -5.38
N THR A 33 1.94 16.18 -5.29
CA THR A 33 3.28 15.96 -5.80
C THR A 33 3.97 14.83 -5.02
N PHE A 34 5.12 14.34 -5.48
CA PHE A 34 5.84 13.27 -4.79
C PHE A 34 6.24 13.63 -3.34
N PRO A 35 6.83 14.82 -3.06
CA PRO A 35 7.13 15.23 -1.69
C PRO A 35 5.87 15.36 -0.81
N GLU A 36 4.80 15.93 -1.34
CA GLU A 36 3.54 16.07 -0.60
C GLU A 36 2.92 14.71 -0.26
N ALA A 37 3.04 13.71 -1.15
CA ALA A 37 2.59 12.36 -0.88
C ALA A 37 3.38 11.70 0.26
N GLN A 38 4.71 11.91 0.30
CA GLN A 38 5.55 11.43 1.41
C GLN A 38 5.17 12.09 2.73
N GLU A 39 5.00 13.41 2.74
CA GLU A 39 4.57 14.18 3.91
C GLU A 39 3.17 13.76 4.38
N ALA A 40 2.24 13.55 3.44
CA ALA A 40 0.90 13.08 3.74
C ALA A 40 0.89 11.72 4.46
N CYS A 41 1.70 10.76 4.01
CA CYS A 41 1.89 9.50 4.73
C CYS A 41 2.48 9.72 6.13
N ALA A 42 3.52 10.54 6.24
CA ALA A 42 4.21 10.81 7.51
C ALA A 42 3.27 11.47 8.54
N ARG A 43 2.42 12.41 8.12
CA ARG A 43 1.44 13.10 8.99
C ARG A 43 0.49 12.16 9.72
N ILE A 44 0.17 11.02 9.13
CA ILE A 44 -0.73 10.01 9.72
C ILE A 44 0.01 8.84 10.40
N GLY A 45 1.34 8.97 10.59
CA GLY A 45 2.15 7.92 11.20
C GLY A 45 2.43 6.73 10.28
N ALA A 46 2.29 6.92 8.96
CA ALA A 46 2.61 5.92 7.95
C ALA A 46 3.89 6.31 7.17
N SER A 47 4.34 5.40 6.32
CA SER A 47 5.38 5.64 5.32
C SER A 47 4.83 5.34 3.94
N ILE A 48 5.28 6.07 2.92
CA ILE A 48 4.95 5.75 1.53
C ILE A 48 5.38 4.32 1.21
N ALA A 49 4.52 3.55 0.53
CA ALA A 49 4.75 2.13 0.30
C ALA A 49 5.95 1.90 -0.65
N THR A 50 6.77 0.89 -0.39
CA THR A 50 7.79 0.45 -1.35
C THR A 50 7.17 -0.41 -2.46
N PRO A 51 7.85 -0.58 -3.61
CA PRO A 51 7.44 -1.52 -4.65
C PRO A 51 7.13 -2.93 -4.11
N GLU A 52 7.97 -3.44 -3.23
CA GLU A 52 7.85 -4.79 -2.66
C GLU A 52 6.63 -4.88 -1.73
N GLN A 53 6.36 -3.82 -0.95
CA GLN A 53 5.20 -3.76 -0.08
C GLN A 53 3.90 -3.72 -0.89
N LEU A 54 3.85 -2.88 -1.95
CA LEU A 54 2.70 -2.81 -2.84
C LEU A 54 2.45 -4.16 -3.54
N TYR A 55 3.51 -4.80 -4.02
CA TYR A 55 3.41 -6.11 -4.66
C TYR A 55 2.95 -7.19 -3.69
N ALA A 56 3.47 -7.21 -2.46
CA ALA A 56 3.01 -8.12 -1.42
C ALA A 56 1.54 -7.88 -1.06
N ALA A 57 1.09 -6.62 -1.01
CA ALA A 57 -0.32 -6.28 -0.78
C ALA A 57 -1.21 -6.78 -1.92
N TYR A 58 -0.78 -6.59 -3.17
CA TYR A 58 -1.46 -7.14 -4.36
C TYR A 58 -1.60 -8.67 -4.25
N LEU A 59 -0.51 -9.40 -3.97
CA LEU A 59 -0.58 -10.86 -3.75
C LEU A 59 -1.52 -11.25 -2.61
N GLY A 60 -1.72 -10.36 -1.64
CA GLY A 60 -2.67 -10.52 -0.53
C GLY A 60 -4.12 -10.15 -0.85
N GLY A 61 -4.46 -9.80 -2.10
CA GLY A 61 -5.83 -9.44 -2.47
C GLY A 61 -6.08 -7.94 -2.68
N TYR A 62 -5.10 -7.08 -2.38
CA TYR A 62 -5.31 -5.64 -2.46
C TYR A 62 -5.51 -5.17 -3.90
N GLU A 63 -6.55 -4.36 -4.09
CA GLU A 63 -6.91 -3.74 -5.35
C GLU A 63 -7.31 -2.29 -5.12
N GLN A 64 -6.82 -1.38 -5.98
CA GLN A 64 -7.24 0.00 -6.03
C GLN A 64 -7.14 0.49 -7.48
N CYS A 65 -8.20 1.10 -8.01
CA CYS A 65 -8.21 1.71 -9.34
C CYS A 65 -8.07 3.22 -9.25
N ASP A 66 -7.02 3.64 -8.55
CA ASP A 66 -6.56 5.02 -8.43
C ASP A 66 -5.04 4.96 -8.37
N ALA A 67 -4.38 5.66 -9.29
CA ALA A 67 -2.94 5.73 -9.34
C ALA A 67 -2.39 6.56 -8.18
N GLY A 68 -1.32 6.09 -7.53
CA GLY A 68 -0.68 6.78 -6.43
C GLY A 68 0.84 6.68 -6.47
N TRP A 69 1.50 7.68 -5.88
CA TRP A 69 2.94 7.70 -5.68
C TRP A 69 3.41 6.56 -4.76
N ILE A 70 4.57 5.97 -5.07
CA ILE A 70 5.26 5.02 -4.20
C ILE A 70 6.75 5.39 -4.02
N ALA A 71 7.43 4.72 -3.09
CA ALA A 71 8.73 5.15 -2.55
C ALA A 71 9.88 5.32 -3.57
N ASP A 72 9.78 4.71 -4.75
CA ASP A 72 10.78 4.80 -5.83
C ASP A 72 10.44 5.90 -6.87
N GLN A 73 9.62 6.88 -6.49
CA GLN A 73 9.16 7.99 -7.34
C GLN A 73 8.39 7.52 -8.58
N THR A 74 7.83 6.31 -8.54
CA THR A 74 6.92 5.84 -9.58
C THR A 74 5.47 5.97 -9.16
N VAL A 75 4.58 5.99 -10.15
CA VAL A 75 3.12 6.02 -9.94
C VAL A 75 2.54 4.66 -10.31
N ARG A 76 1.86 4.01 -9.36
CA ARG A 76 1.37 2.62 -9.50
C ARG A 76 -0.01 2.41 -8.91
N TYR A 77 -0.69 1.35 -9.35
CA TYR A 77 -1.90 0.84 -8.69
C TYR A 77 -2.14 -0.66 -8.98
N PRO A 78 -2.58 -1.46 -7.99
CA PRO A 78 -2.79 -2.89 -8.16
C PRO A 78 -4.23 -3.21 -8.61
N ILE A 79 -4.39 -4.11 -9.58
CA ILE A 79 -5.71 -4.60 -10.04
C ILE A 79 -5.71 -6.13 -10.09
N GLN A 80 -6.61 -6.73 -9.30
CA GLN A 80 -6.84 -8.16 -9.27
C GLN A 80 -7.85 -8.58 -10.33
N THR A 81 -8.93 -7.81 -10.48
CA THR A 81 -10.00 -8.06 -11.45
C THR A 81 -10.02 -6.96 -12.51
N PRO A 82 -9.43 -7.19 -13.70
CA PRO A 82 -9.35 -6.20 -14.75
C PRO A 82 -10.73 -5.72 -15.22
N ARG A 83 -10.88 -4.41 -15.38
CA ARG A 83 -12.07 -3.74 -15.92
C ARG A 83 -11.67 -2.52 -16.75
N GLU A 84 -12.51 -2.14 -17.70
CA GLU A 84 -12.20 -1.17 -18.77
C GLU A 84 -11.52 0.12 -18.28
N ALA A 85 -12.05 0.77 -17.24
CA ALA A 85 -11.49 2.01 -16.68
C ALA A 85 -10.16 1.84 -15.90
N CYS A 86 -9.69 0.60 -15.71
CA CYS A 86 -8.58 0.23 -14.82
C CYS A 86 -7.52 -0.64 -15.51
N TYR A 87 -7.57 -0.76 -16.84
CA TYR A 87 -6.62 -1.58 -17.58
C TYR A 87 -5.19 -1.03 -17.50
N GLY A 88 -5.04 0.30 -17.56
CA GLY A 88 -3.74 0.95 -17.54
C GLY A 88 -2.81 0.39 -18.61
N ASP A 89 -1.56 0.14 -18.23
CA ASP A 89 -0.50 -0.44 -19.06
C ASP A 89 -0.61 -1.96 -19.26
N MET A 90 -1.59 -2.63 -18.64
CA MET A 90 -1.69 -4.09 -18.63
C MET A 90 -2.79 -4.66 -19.54
N ASN A 91 -3.44 -3.86 -20.40
CA ASN A 91 -4.37 -4.32 -21.45
C ASN A 91 -5.38 -5.40 -21.02
N GLY A 92 -5.96 -5.28 -19.81
CA GLY A 92 -6.94 -6.25 -19.30
C GLY A 92 -6.37 -7.46 -18.56
N VAL A 93 -5.07 -7.47 -18.25
CA VAL A 93 -4.42 -8.53 -17.44
C VAL A 93 -4.31 -8.10 -15.96
N PRO A 94 -4.47 -9.02 -14.98
CA PRO A 94 -4.21 -8.72 -13.57
C PRO A 94 -2.76 -8.32 -13.30
N GLY A 95 -2.52 -7.45 -12.32
CA GLY A 95 -1.18 -7.03 -11.91
C GLY A 95 -1.10 -5.62 -11.37
N VAL A 96 0.13 -5.19 -11.06
CA VAL A 96 0.43 -3.82 -10.60
C VAL A 96 0.74 -2.95 -11.80
N ARG A 97 -0.15 -2.01 -12.12
CA ARG A 97 0.04 -1.04 -13.19
C ARG A 97 1.16 -0.09 -12.82
N ASN A 98 1.96 0.31 -13.80
CA ASN A 98 3.12 1.16 -13.58
C ASN A 98 3.26 2.23 -14.66
N TYR A 99 3.17 3.50 -14.26
CA TYR A 99 3.36 4.64 -15.15
C TYR A 99 4.81 5.13 -15.20
N GLY A 100 5.73 4.43 -14.52
CA GLY A 100 7.14 4.76 -14.49
C GLY A 100 7.45 5.90 -13.53
N VAL A 101 8.69 6.39 -13.62
CA VAL A 101 9.15 7.56 -12.86
C VAL A 101 8.53 8.81 -13.47
N VAL A 102 7.89 9.62 -12.64
CA VAL A 102 7.23 10.87 -13.03
C VAL A 102 8.00 12.05 -12.40
N ASP A 103 7.89 13.25 -12.98
CA ASP A 103 8.50 14.45 -12.39
C ASP A 103 7.98 14.62 -10.95
N PRO A 104 8.85 14.83 -9.95
CA PRO A 104 8.41 14.86 -8.57
C PRO A 104 7.50 16.06 -8.23
N GLY A 105 7.45 17.08 -9.10
CA GLY A 105 6.59 18.26 -8.96
C GLY A 105 5.26 18.20 -9.72
N ASP A 106 5.00 17.12 -10.47
CA ASP A 106 3.71 16.88 -11.17
C ASP A 106 2.61 16.35 -10.26
#